data_AF-A0A2R8C5M4-F1
#
_entry.id   AF-A0A2R8C5M4-F1
#
_cell.length_a   1.000
_cell.length_b   1.000
_cell.length_c   1.000
_cell.angle_alpha   90.00
_cell.angle_beta   90.00
_cell.angle_gamma   90.00
#
_symmetry.space_group_name_H-M   'P 1'
#
loop_
_entity.id
_entity.type
_entity.pdbx_description
1 polymer ?
#
loop_
_entity_poly.entity_id
_entity_poly.type
_entity_poly.pdbx_seq_one_letter_code
_entity_poly.pdbx_strand_id
1 'polypeptide(L)'
;MSDNTDQTNIADGIDFPGAFARFQDLITRYDQPFTRFDEGLIAAWESYKPKVRDVALSRLQADNWTPDQIGSGNIVAKVIDAIEIQATHGDLTNNMVFWQNRFGHANRDHRTLLEAATTGTGLASIEQLLFDLYRGDRPEGKVFDQLSEATGAKYPLMAYLFFLKDMGRFMPIQPTGFDRVFAEIGLEFRTLRNCTWSNYSEFNALLDALREPIAQAAGLENVRLIDAHSLLWLFSTLLKMEAKGELSGGAKASERYLGARDKSIADMHYSVGKTVFNSNGQLIPTKVKNKELRMSDAELKKLLQDLLQIQGDRCAITGLPLQFRGAHSDENMLPSLDRIDSNGHYERDNLQIVCRFINFWKQASDDGEFRRLLNVVRGIEGPEQ
;
A
#
# COMPACT_ATOMS: atom_id res chain seq x y z
N MET A 1 34.08 17.22 22.33
CA MET A 1 33.45 18.36 21.66
C MET A 1 32.65 17.78 20.52
N SER A 2 31.39 17.49 20.82
CA SER A 2 30.40 16.98 19.89
C SER A 2 29.94 18.12 19.00
N ASP A 3 30.20 17.99 17.71
CA ASP A 3 29.69 18.89 16.67
C ASP A 3 28.17 18.70 16.59
N ASN A 4 27.45 19.66 17.15
CA ASN A 4 26.01 19.77 17.07
C ASN A 4 25.73 20.55 15.79
N THR A 5 25.57 19.86 14.67
CA THR A 5 25.10 20.49 13.43
C THR A 5 23.69 20.99 13.66
N ASP A 6 23.56 22.32 13.73
CA ASP A 6 22.31 23.07 13.56
C ASP A 6 21.55 22.51 12.34
N GLN A 7 20.53 21.68 12.61
CA GLN A 7 19.46 21.47 11.66
C GLN A 7 18.56 22.69 11.78
N THR A 8 18.83 23.74 10.98
CA THR A 8 17.84 24.78 10.73
C THR A 8 16.56 24.06 10.31
N ASN A 9 15.50 24.20 11.10
CA ASN A 9 14.26 23.50 10.83
C ASN A 9 13.74 24.03 9.48
N ILE A 10 13.71 23.18 8.45
CA ILE A 10 13.42 23.58 7.06
C ILE A 10 11.98 24.12 6.94
N ALA A 11 11.15 23.91 7.97
CA ALA A 11 9.82 24.48 8.12
C ALA A 11 9.76 25.79 8.91
N ASP A 12 10.89 26.36 9.35
CA ASP A 12 10.94 27.63 10.07
C ASP A 12 10.40 28.76 9.19
N GLY A 13 9.41 29.48 9.70
CA GLY A 13 8.74 30.58 9.00
C GLY A 13 7.45 30.20 8.26
N ILE A 14 7.08 28.90 8.21
CA ILE A 14 5.78 28.47 7.70
C ILE A 14 4.69 28.73 8.76
N ASP A 15 3.70 29.57 8.47
CA ASP A 15 2.44 29.62 9.24
C ASP A 15 1.55 28.44 8.83
N PHE A 16 1.93 27.24 9.27
CA PHE A 16 1.19 26.04 8.92
C PHE A 16 -0.25 26.04 9.50
N PRO A 17 -0.50 26.49 10.75
CA PRO A 17 -1.87 26.63 11.25
C PRO A 17 -2.76 27.52 10.38
N GLY A 18 -2.25 28.69 9.95
CA GLY A 18 -2.96 29.58 9.03
C GLY A 18 -3.23 28.92 7.67
N ALA A 19 -2.21 28.29 7.09
CA ALA A 19 -2.34 27.54 5.84
C ALA A 19 -3.34 26.37 5.94
N PHE A 20 -3.35 25.63 7.05
CA PHE A 20 -4.28 24.52 7.26
C PHE A 20 -5.72 25.02 7.45
N ALA A 21 -5.92 26.12 8.18
CA ALA A 21 -7.24 26.76 8.27
C ALA A 21 -7.74 27.22 6.89
N ARG A 22 -6.84 27.76 6.06
CA ARG A 22 -7.15 28.11 4.67
C ARG A 22 -7.53 26.88 3.84
N PHE A 23 -6.78 25.79 3.95
CA PHE A 23 -7.13 24.51 3.32
C PHE A 23 -8.53 24.03 3.75
N GLN A 24 -8.85 24.10 5.05
CA GLN A 24 -10.16 23.71 5.59
C GLN A 24 -11.31 24.57 5.04
N ASP A 25 -11.12 25.89 4.90
CA ASP A 25 -12.09 26.77 4.24
C ASP A 25 -12.32 26.34 2.78
N LEU A 26 -11.24 26.14 2.02
CA LEU A 26 -11.35 25.76 0.61
C LEU A 26 -12.06 24.42 0.41
N ILE A 27 -11.70 23.40 1.19
CA ILE A 27 -12.32 22.08 1.07
C ILE A 27 -13.78 22.12 1.51
N THR A 28 -14.13 22.84 2.57
CA THR A 28 -15.52 22.95 3.07
C THR A 28 -16.45 23.62 2.06
N ARG A 29 -15.94 24.55 1.25
CA ARG A 29 -16.72 25.17 0.16
C ARG A 29 -16.97 24.24 -1.01
N TYR A 30 -16.17 23.18 -1.15
CA TYR A 30 -16.23 22.24 -2.27
C TYR A 30 -16.86 20.88 -1.91
N ASP A 31 -16.53 20.36 -0.72
CA ASP A 31 -16.97 19.08 -0.14
C ASP A 31 -17.00 19.17 1.40
N GLN A 32 -17.09 18.04 2.10
CA GLN A 32 -17.00 18.00 3.57
C GLN A 32 -15.61 18.42 4.09
N PRO A 33 -15.53 18.96 5.32
CA PRO A 33 -14.26 19.29 5.97
C PRO A 33 -13.31 18.09 6.02
N PHE A 34 -12.01 18.36 5.92
CA PHE A 34 -11.00 17.32 6.07
C PHE A 34 -10.87 16.92 7.55
N THR A 35 -10.88 15.62 7.81
CA THR A 35 -10.73 15.02 9.15
C THR A 35 -9.57 14.04 9.18
N ARG A 36 -9.48 13.16 8.17
CA ARG A 36 -8.47 12.10 8.05
C ARG A 36 -8.30 11.66 6.60
N PHE A 37 -7.20 10.95 6.31
CA PHE A 37 -6.76 10.63 4.95
C PHE A 37 -7.50 9.49 4.25
N ASP A 38 -8.27 8.70 4.99
CA ASP A 38 -8.99 7.51 4.50
C ASP A 38 -10.51 7.75 4.33
N GLU A 39 -10.93 9.02 4.31
CA GLU A 39 -12.30 9.43 3.98
C GLU A 39 -12.38 10.77 3.24
N GLY A 40 -13.60 11.15 2.84
CA GLY A 40 -13.87 12.40 2.15
C GLY A 40 -13.18 12.54 0.79
N LEU A 41 -13.07 13.79 0.34
CA LEU A 41 -12.50 14.14 -0.95
C LEU A 41 -11.08 13.62 -1.15
N ILE A 42 -10.24 13.72 -0.10
CA ILE A 42 -8.84 13.32 -0.20
C ILE A 42 -8.69 11.82 -0.45
N ALA A 43 -9.48 10.98 0.22
CA ALA A 43 -9.48 9.55 -0.07
C ALA A 43 -10.01 9.26 -1.48
N ALA A 44 -11.06 9.96 -1.91
CA ALA A 44 -11.63 9.79 -3.24
C ALA A 44 -10.64 10.16 -4.35
N TRP A 45 -9.84 11.21 -4.16
CA TRP A 45 -8.95 11.74 -5.20
C TRP A 45 -7.53 11.20 -5.13
N GLU A 46 -7.01 10.90 -3.94
CA GLU A 46 -5.57 10.67 -3.73
C GLU A 46 -5.22 9.22 -3.36
N SER A 47 -6.19 8.39 -2.95
CA SER A 47 -5.94 6.99 -2.54
C SER A 47 -5.51 6.05 -3.67
N TYR A 48 -5.51 6.51 -4.93
CA TYR A 48 -5.11 5.71 -6.08
C TYR A 48 -3.59 5.49 -6.18
N LYS A 49 -2.76 6.39 -5.63
CA LYS A 49 -1.29 6.34 -5.85
C LYS A 49 -0.63 5.04 -5.36
N PRO A 50 -0.92 4.53 -4.14
CA PRO A 50 -0.41 3.23 -3.72
C PRO A 50 -0.86 2.09 -4.63
N LYS A 51 -2.12 2.13 -5.08
CA LYS A 51 -2.68 1.10 -5.98
C LYS A 51 -1.99 1.12 -7.36
N VAL A 52 -1.71 2.31 -7.90
CA VAL A 52 -0.94 2.46 -9.14
C VAL A 52 0.49 1.95 -8.94
N ARG A 53 1.12 2.25 -7.80
CA ARG A 53 2.46 1.75 -7.47
C ARG A 53 2.51 0.23 -7.42
N ASP A 54 1.55 -0.43 -6.77
CA ASP A 54 1.49 -1.88 -6.69
C ASP A 54 1.44 -2.52 -8.09
N VAL A 55 0.59 -1.98 -8.97
CA VAL A 55 0.50 -2.43 -10.37
C VAL A 55 1.80 -2.12 -11.12
N ALA A 56 2.37 -0.94 -10.96
CA ALA A 56 3.62 -0.55 -11.59
C ALA A 56 4.77 -1.49 -11.20
N LEU A 57 4.92 -1.82 -9.92
CA LEU A 57 5.93 -2.76 -9.44
C LEU A 57 5.73 -4.18 -10.01
N SER A 58 4.48 -4.62 -10.10
CA SER A 58 4.15 -5.93 -10.69
C SER A 58 4.52 -6.03 -12.18
N ARG A 59 4.50 -4.90 -12.90
CA ARG A 59 4.88 -4.79 -14.31
C ARG A 59 6.39 -4.61 -14.47
N LEU A 60 6.98 -3.77 -13.62
CA LEU A 60 8.40 -3.42 -13.62
C LEU A 60 9.28 -4.65 -13.35
N GLN A 61 8.93 -5.44 -12.33
CA GLN A 61 9.64 -6.67 -11.94
C GLN A 61 11.16 -6.51 -11.84
N ALA A 62 11.62 -5.38 -11.28
CA ALA A 62 13.03 -5.01 -11.27
C ALA A 62 13.94 -6.05 -10.58
N ASP A 63 13.41 -6.76 -9.58
CA ASP A 63 14.15 -7.81 -8.86
C ASP A 63 14.62 -8.97 -9.73
N ASN A 64 13.99 -9.16 -10.89
CA ASN A 64 14.35 -10.20 -11.86
C ASN A 64 15.35 -9.72 -12.91
N TRP A 65 15.78 -8.46 -12.87
CA TRP A 65 16.71 -7.93 -13.85
C TRP A 65 18.12 -8.42 -13.61
N THR A 66 18.83 -8.69 -14.71
CA THR A 66 20.22 -9.15 -14.70
C THR A 66 21.11 -8.22 -15.53
N PRO A 67 22.41 -8.12 -15.23
CA PRO A 67 23.30 -7.21 -15.95
C PRO A 67 23.39 -7.48 -17.47
N ASP A 68 23.21 -8.72 -17.90
CA ASP A 68 23.21 -9.12 -19.32
C ASP A 68 22.00 -8.59 -20.11
N GLN A 69 20.95 -8.13 -19.42
CA GLN A 69 19.79 -7.50 -20.07
C GLN A 69 20.04 -6.04 -20.44
N ILE A 70 21.14 -5.44 -19.99
CA ILE A 70 21.47 -4.04 -20.31
C ILE A 70 21.83 -3.93 -21.79
N GLY A 71 21.12 -3.05 -22.51
CA GLY A 71 21.20 -2.88 -23.96
C GLY A 71 20.23 -3.76 -24.75
N SER A 72 19.47 -4.66 -24.09
CA SER A 72 18.51 -5.55 -24.76
C SER A 72 17.17 -4.87 -25.10
N GLY A 73 16.84 -3.77 -24.43
CA GLY A 73 15.53 -3.10 -24.52
C GLY A 73 14.48 -3.64 -23.55
N ASN A 74 14.74 -4.75 -22.85
CA ASN A 74 13.79 -5.35 -21.91
C ASN A 74 13.55 -4.47 -20.68
N ILE A 75 14.59 -3.85 -20.13
CA ILE A 75 14.48 -3.00 -18.93
C ILE A 75 13.65 -1.75 -19.26
N VAL A 76 13.95 -1.09 -20.38
CA VAL A 76 13.17 0.06 -20.85
C VAL A 76 11.72 -0.33 -21.14
N ALA A 77 11.48 -1.48 -21.78
CA ALA A 77 10.12 -1.96 -22.06
C ALA A 77 9.31 -2.16 -20.77
N LYS A 78 9.92 -2.77 -19.73
CA LYS A 78 9.30 -2.95 -18.41
C LYS A 78 9.00 -1.63 -17.71
N VAL A 79 9.89 -0.65 -17.83
CA VAL A 79 9.68 0.69 -17.28
C VAL A 79 8.55 1.42 -18.01
N ILE A 80 8.47 1.33 -19.33
CA ILE A 80 7.36 1.88 -20.12
C ILE A 80 6.03 1.24 -19.69
N ASP A 81 5.97 -0.09 -19.55
CA ASP A 81 4.77 -0.81 -19.12
C ASP A 81 4.32 -0.41 -17.69
N ALA A 82 5.29 -0.15 -16.80
CA ALA A 82 5.03 0.36 -15.45
C ALA A 82 4.59 1.83 -15.42
N ILE A 83 4.82 2.61 -16.49
CA ILE A 83 4.35 4.00 -16.63
C ILE A 83 2.95 4.01 -17.26
N GLU A 84 2.74 3.26 -18.34
CA GLU A 84 1.51 3.25 -19.15
C GLU A 84 0.43 2.36 -18.53
N ILE A 85 -0.01 2.73 -17.33
CA ILE A 85 -1.09 2.05 -16.60
C ILE A 85 -2.42 2.74 -16.91
N GLN A 86 -3.28 2.03 -17.64
CA GLN A 86 -4.67 2.37 -17.86
C GLN A 86 -5.54 1.13 -17.66
N ALA A 87 -6.51 1.21 -16.75
CA ALA A 87 -7.52 0.18 -16.63
C ALA A 87 -8.52 0.28 -17.80
N THR A 88 -8.86 -0.86 -18.43
CA THR A 88 -9.97 -0.97 -19.39
C THR A 88 -11.33 -0.94 -18.71
N HIS A 89 -11.40 -1.34 -17.43
CA HIS A 89 -12.56 -1.23 -16.55
C HIS A 89 -12.10 -0.89 -15.11
N GLY A 90 -12.66 0.17 -14.53
CA GLY A 90 -12.28 0.73 -13.21
C GLY A 90 -11.48 2.04 -13.29
N ASP A 91 -11.16 2.65 -12.14
CA ASP A 91 -10.56 4.00 -12.04
C ASP A 91 -9.02 4.02 -11.88
N LEU A 92 -8.32 2.94 -12.22
CA LEU A 92 -6.88 2.88 -11.99
C LEU A 92 -6.10 3.31 -13.23
N THR A 93 -5.79 4.61 -13.31
CA THR A 93 -4.92 5.20 -14.34
C THR A 93 -3.73 5.89 -13.68
N ASN A 94 -2.54 5.73 -14.25
CA ASN A 94 -1.38 6.50 -13.78
C ASN A 94 -1.50 7.96 -14.24
N ASN A 95 -1.86 8.84 -13.30
CA ASN A 95 -1.96 10.28 -13.50
C ASN A 95 -0.76 11.06 -12.91
N MET A 96 0.24 10.37 -12.37
CA MET A 96 1.44 11.00 -11.79
C MET A 96 2.48 11.37 -12.86
N VAL A 97 2.37 10.77 -14.05
CA VAL A 97 3.24 11.00 -15.21
C VAL A 97 2.36 11.25 -16.42
N PHE A 98 2.69 12.26 -17.23
CA PHE A 98 1.93 12.52 -18.45
C PHE A 98 2.43 11.60 -19.58
N TRP A 99 1.78 10.45 -19.77
CA TRP A 99 2.22 9.41 -20.72
C TRP A 99 1.31 9.25 -21.95
N GLN A 100 0.06 9.71 -21.87
CA GLN A 100 -0.92 9.54 -22.94
C GLN A 100 -0.58 10.37 -24.18
N ASN A 101 -0.89 9.84 -25.37
CA ASN A 101 -0.64 10.54 -26.63
C ASN A 101 -1.62 11.67 -26.98
N ARG A 102 -2.36 12.20 -26.00
CA ARG A 102 -3.48 13.13 -26.26
C ARG A 102 -3.03 14.44 -26.90
N PHE A 103 -1.82 14.91 -26.55
CA PHE A 103 -1.22 16.14 -27.08
C PHE A 103 0.00 15.85 -27.96
N GLY A 104 0.13 14.63 -28.47
CA GLY A 104 1.24 14.21 -29.32
C GLY A 104 2.47 13.71 -28.55
N HIS A 105 3.35 13.03 -29.29
CA HIS A 105 4.49 12.28 -28.75
C HIS A 105 5.47 13.13 -27.94
N ALA A 106 5.74 14.37 -28.39
CA ALA A 106 6.68 15.29 -27.75
C ALA A 106 6.26 15.73 -26.34
N ASN A 107 4.97 15.64 -26.01
CA ASN A 107 4.46 16.05 -24.71
C ASN A 107 4.52 14.95 -23.65
N ARG A 108 4.82 13.70 -24.03
CA ARG A 108 4.93 12.60 -23.09
C ARG A 108 6.19 12.75 -22.23
N ASP A 109 6.04 12.63 -20.91
CA ASP A 109 7.14 12.76 -19.96
C ASP A 109 8.21 11.67 -20.18
N HIS A 110 7.80 10.47 -20.62
CA HIS A 110 8.70 9.34 -20.90
C HIS A 110 9.09 9.20 -22.38
N ARG A 111 8.95 10.25 -23.20
CA ARG A 111 9.22 10.19 -24.65
C ARG A 111 10.61 9.62 -24.98
N THR A 112 11.64 9.98 -24.21
CA THR A 112 13.02 9.53 -24.46
C THR A 112 13.14 8.02 -24.28
N LEU A 113 12.37 7.42 -23.37
CA LEU A 113 12.33 5.96 -23.21
C LEU A 113 11.71 5.29 -24.44
N LEU A 114 10.62 5.86 -24.97
CA LEU A 114 9.97 5.38 -26.20
C LEU A 114 10.91 5.50 -27.42
N GLU A 115 11.60 6.63 -27.55
CA GLU A 115 12.56 6.90 -28.63
C GLU A 115 13.76 5.96 -28.55
N ALA A 116 14.30 5.72 -27.34
CA ALA A 116 15.39 4.77 -27.11
C ALA A 116 14.97 3.33 -27.45
N ALA A 117 13.76 2.91 -27.04
CA ALA A 117 13.22 1.60 -27.36
C ALA A 117 13.02 1.40 -28.87
N THR A 118 12.61 2.45 -29.59
CA THR A 118 12.31 2.39 -31.02
C THR A 118 13.57 2.46 -31.88
N THR A 119 14.53 3.31 -31.51
CA THR A 119 15.69 3.63 -32.36
C THR A 119 16.97 2.92 -31.90
N GLY A 120 17.01 2.39 -30.67
CA GLY A 120 18.21 1.86 -30.03
C GLY A 120 19.22 2.93 -29.58
N THR A 121 19.01 4.21 -29.92
CA THR A 121 19.96 5.28 -29.62
C THR A 121 19.98 5.56 -28.12
N GLY A 122 21.16 5.43 -27.49
CA GLY A 122 21.32 5.65 -26.05
C GLY A 122 20.66 4.58 -25.16
N LEU A 123 20.09 3.52 -25.74
CA LEU A 123 19.32 2.50 -25.02
C LEU A 123 20.11 1.84 -23.90
N ALA A 124 21.32 1.34 -24.20
CA ALA A 124 22.17 0.68 -23.20
C ALA A 124 22.53 1.61 -22.04
N SER A 125 22.80 2.89 -22.31
CA SER A 125 23.10 3.88 -21.27
C SER A 125 21.90 4.14 -20.37
N ILE A 126 20.70 4.26 -20.95
CA ILE A 126 19.45 4.43 -20.21
C ILE A 126 19.15 3.18 -19.37
N GLU A 127 19.27 1.98 -19.95
CA GLU A 127 19.05 0.72 -19.25
C GLU A 127 20.04 0.51 -18.11
N GLN A 128 21.31 0.88 -18.29
CA GLN A 128 22.30 0.87 -17.21
C GLN A 128 21.86 1.76 -16.05
N LEU A 129 21.41 2.99 -16.32
CA LEU A 129 20.97 3.91 -15.27
C LEU A 129 19.70 3.43 -14.56
N LEU A 130 18.75 2.84 -15.30
CA LEU A 130 17.55 2.25 -14.71
C LEU A 130 17.90 1.00 -13.88
N PHE A 131 18.81 0.17 -14.36
CA PHE A 131 19.33 -0.96 -13.60
C PHE A 131 20.00 -0.48 -12.30
N ASP A 132 20.87 0.54 -12.39
CA ASP A 132 21.54 1.13 -11.24
C ASP A 132 20.56 1.69 -10.21
N LEU A 133 19.42 2.26 -10.66
CA LEU A 133 18.38 2.79 -9.77
C LEU A 133 17.72 1.70 -8.92
N TYR A 134 17.39 0.55 -9.52
CA TYR A 134 16.59 -0.49 -8.85
C TYR A 134 17.39 -1.68 -8.32
N ARG A 135 18.56 -1.96 -8.90
CA ARG A 135 19.39 -3.14 -8.60
C ARG A 135 20.84 -2.82 -8.24
N GLY A 136 21.31 -1.61 -8.55
CA GLY A 136 22.66 -1.19 -8.22
C GLY A 136 22.79 -0.51 -6.85
N ASP A 137 24.04 -0.41 -6.40
CA ASP A 137 24.42 0.28 -5.15
C ASP A 137 24.93 1.71 -5.41
N ARG A 138 24.68 2.26 -6.60
CA ARG A 138 25.15 3.59 -6.96
C ARG A 138 24.42 4.65 -6.13
N PRO A 139 25.11 5.75 -5.73
CA PRO A 139 24.45 6.83 -5.01
C PRO A 139 23.25 7.39 -5.77
N GLU A 140 22.10 7.39 -5.11
CA GLU A 140 20.80 7.79 -5.67
C GLU A 140 20.86 9.13 -6.39
N GLY A 141 21.51 10.14 -5.81
CA GLY A 141 21.63 11.46 -6.43
C GLY A 141 22.43 11.47 -7.73
N LYS A 142 23.47 10.64 -7.85
CA LYS A 142 24.23 10.51 -9.11
C LYS A 142 23.38 9.85 -10.19
N VAL A 143 22.61 8.82 -9.83
CA VAL A 143 21.70 8.14 -10.75
C VAL A 143 20.58 9.09 -11.18
N PHE A 144 20.01 9.86 -10.24
CA PHE A 144 18.98 10.86 -10.51
C PHE A 144 19.46 11.90 -11.53
N ASP A 145 20.59 12.56 -11.26
CA ASP A 145 21.07 13.66 -12.12
C ASP A 145 21.39 13.15 -13.54
N GLN A 146 22.01 11.96 -13.66
CA GLN A 146 22.32 11.36 -14.96
C GLN A 146 21.06 10.91 -15.73
N LEU A 147 20.07 10.33 -15.05
CA LEU A 147 18.79 10.01 -15.68
C LEU A 147 18.02 11.27 -16.08
N SER A 148 18.05 12.31 -15.24
CA SER A 148 17.43 13.60 -15.53
C SER A 148 18.02 14.19 -16.81
N GLU A 149 19.35 14.24 -16.93
CA GLU A 149 20.03 14.70 -18.14
C GLU A 149 19.67 13.84 -19.37
N ALA A 150 19.71 12.51 -19.23
CA ALA A 150 19.40 11.59 -20.33
C ALA A 150 17.94 11.63 -20.81
N THR A 151 17.00 12.00 -19.94
CA THR A 151 15.55 12.00 -20.24
C THR A 151 14.98 13.39 -20.50
N GLY A 152 15.82 14.42 -20.58
CA GLY A 152 15.40 15.79 -20.88
C GLY A 152 14.77 16.53 -19.69
N ALA A 153 15.28 16.26 -18.48
CA ALA A 153 14.94 16.93 -17.23
C ALA A 153 13.43 16.89 -16.89
N LYS A 154 12.81 15.73 -17.12
CA LYS A 154 11.37 15.51 -16.90
C LYS A 154 11.10 15.17 -15.44
N TYR A 155 10.83 16.21 -14.64
CA TYR A 155 10.67 16.05 -13.19
C TYR A 155 9.58 15.06 -12.76
N PRO A 156 8.37 15.05 -13.35
CA PRO A 156 7.35 14.06 -13.00
C PRO A 156 7.80 12.62 -13.27
N LEU A 157 8.52 12.38 -14.38
CA LEU A 157 9.10 11.07 -14.68
C LEU A 157 10.12 10.68 -13.61
N MET A 158 11.07 11.55 -13.30
CA MET A 158 12.13 11.28 -12.32
C MET A 158 11.55 10.96 -10.94
N ALA A 159 10.64 11.80 -10.45
CA ALA A 159 9.99 11.59 -9.16
C ALA A 159 9.14 10.31 -9.14
N TYR A 160 8.47 9.96 -10.23
CA TYR A 160 7.73 8.71 -10.33
C TYR A 160 8.63 7.47 -10.23
N LEU A 161 9.76 7.45 -10.94
CA LEU A 161 10.71 6.33 -10.87
C LEU A 161 11.24 6.11 -9.45
N PHE A 162 11.55 7.20 -8.73
CA PHE A 162 11.97 7.12 -7.34
C PHE A 162 10.84 6.75 -6.38
N PHE A 163 9.62 7.21 -6.62
CA PHE A 163 8.43 6.76 -5.90
C PHE A 163 8.18 5.25 -6.04
N LEU A 164 8.43 4.68 -7.23
CA LEU A 164 8.40 3.22 -7.41
C LEU A 164 9.49 2.54 -6.55
N LYS A 165 10.71 3.09 -6.53
CA LYS A 165 11.82 2.55 -5.71
C LYS A 165 11.46 2.49 -4.23
N ASP A 166 11.02 3.60 -3.64
CA ASP A 166 10.67 3.65 -2.22
C ASP A 166 9.65 4.74 -1.89
N MET A 167 8.38 4.34 -1.71
CA MET A 167 7.29 5.24 -1.33
C MET A 167 7.39 5.76 0.12
N GLY A 168 8.27 5.21 0.95
CA GLY A 168 8.57 5.76 2.28
C GLY A 168 9.51 6.97 2.25
N ARG A 169 10.24 7.17 1.14
CA ARG A 169 11.31 8.18 1.03
C ARG A 169 11.11 9.17 -0.12
N PHE A 170 10.41 8.77 -1.17
CA PHE A 170 10.36 9.51 -2.43
C PHE A 170 8.93 9.68 -2.91
N MET A 171 8.52 10.93 -3.11
CA MET A 171 7.18 11.30 -3.55
C MET A 171 7.15 11.72 -5.01
N PRO A 172 6.03 11.49 -5.73
CA PRO A 172 5.84 12.06 -7.06
C PRO A 172 5.78 13.59 -6.97
N ILE A 173 6.00 14.27 -8.10
CA ILE A 173 5.92 15.73 -8.13
C ILE A 173 5.34 16.20 -9.46
N GLN A 174 4.45 17.17 -9.37
CA GLN A 174 4.03 17.98 -10.51
C GLN A 174 4.35 19.44 -10.17
N PRO A 175 5.35 20.06 -10.84
CA PRO A 175 5.95 21.29 -10.35
C PRO A 175 5.01 22.47 -10.18
N THR A 176 4.11 22.71 -11.14
CA THR A 176 3.24 23.91 -11.07
C THR A 176 2.16 23.81 -9.99
N GLY A 177 1.82 22.61 -9.54
CA GLY A 177 0.97 22.38 -8.39
C GLY A 177 1.73 22.63 -7.09
N PHE A 178 2.91 22.01 -6.93
CA PHE A 178 3.68 22.16 -5.70
C PHE A 178 4.19 23.59 -5.48
N ASP A 179 4.67 24.26 -6.52
CA ASP A 179 5.10 25.67 -6.40
C ASP A 179 3.95 26.58 -5.98
N ARG A 180 2.70 26.27 -6.36
CA ARG A 180 1.51 27.04 -5.93
C ARG A 180 1.26 26.90 -4.43
N VAL A 181 1.24 25.67 -3.93
CA VAL A 181 0.95 25.44 -2.50
C VAL A 181 2.13 25.84 -1.62
N PHE A 182 3.37 25.69 -2.07
CA PHE A 182 4.52 26.22 -1.35
C PHE A 182 4.48 27.74 -1.21
N ALA A 183 4.11 28.46 -2.28
CA ALA A 183 3.87 29.90 -2.17
C ALA A 183 2.74 30.25 -1.20
N GLU A 184 1.63 29.49 -1.19
CA GLU A 184 0.50 29.71 -0.27
C GLU A 184 0.91 29.54 1.19
N ILE A 185 1.74 28.53 1.50
CA ILE A 185 2.17 28.26 2.88
C ILE A 185 3.38 29.10 3.31
N GLY A 186 3.84 30.04 2.47
CA GLY A 186 4.94 30.95 2.77
C GLY A 186 6.34 30.35 2.56
N LEU A 187 6.46 29.25 1.81
CA LEU A 187 7.75 28.65 1.46
C LEU A 187 8.32 29.24 0.16
N GLU A 188 9.55 29.75 0.24
CA GLU A 188 10.32 30.18 -0.93
C GLU A 188 11.08 29.01 -1.59
N PHE A 189 10.34 27.98 -2.00
CA PHE A 189 10.91 26.81 -2.67
C PHE A 189 10.26 26.60 -4.05
N ARG A 190 11.09 26.42 -5.10
CA ARG A 190 10.64 26.25 -6.49
C ARG A 190 11.16 24.96 -7.12
N THR A 191 10.24 24.22 -7.71
CA THR A 191 10.49 22.93 -8.36
C THR A 191 10.43 23.05 -9.88
N LEU A 192 9.73 24.08 -10.40
CA LEU A 192 9.64 24.30 -11.84
C LEU A 192 11.02 24.57 -12.45
N ARG A 193 11.38 23.75 -13.46
CA ARG A 193 12.68 23.78 -14.17
C ARG A 193 13.91 23.45 -13.30
N ASN A 194 13.73 22.93 -12.08
CA ASN A 194 14.80 22.53 -11.18
C ASN A 194 14.86 21.00 -10.99
N CYS A 195 14.82 20.23 -12.09
CA CYS A 195 14.88 18.76 -12.04
C CYS A 195 16.30 18.25 -11.74
N THR A 196 16.72 18.35 -10.48
CA THR A 196 18.01 17.90 -9.95
C THR A 196 17.83 17.13 -8.66
N TRP A 197 18.81 16.30 -8.29
CA TRP A 197 18.76 15.55 -7.04
C TRP A 197 18.63 16.48 -5.83
N SER A 198 19.43 17.56 -5.78
CA SER A 198 19.42 18.50 -4.65
C SER A 198 18.02 19.06 -4.40
N ASN A 199 17.34 19.51 -5.47
CA ASN A 199 15.98 20.04 -5.37
C ASN A 199 14.99 18.93 -4.99
N TYR A 200 15.14 17.73 -5.54
CA TYR A 200 14.23 16.62 -5.24
C TYR A 200 14.37 16.11 -3.81
N SER A 201 15.60 16.04 -3.28
CA SER A 201 15.85 15.68 -1.89
C SER A 201 15.28 16.72 -0.93
N GLU A 202 15.41 18.01 -1.26
CA GLU A 202 14.84 19.10 -0.47
C GLU A 202 13.32 19.08 -0.48
N PHE A 203 12.70 18.83 -1.65
CA PHE A 203 11.27 18.60 -1.77
C PHE A 203 10.76 17.48 -0.84
N ASN A 204 11.41 16.31 -0.85
CA ASN A 204 11.01 15.21 0.01
C ASN A 204 11.25 15.52 1.50
N ALA A 205 12.33 16.23 1.84
CA ALA A 205 12.61 16.66 3.20
C ALA A 205 11.57 17.66 3.72
N LEU A 206 11.12 18.60 2.88
CA LEU A 206 10.03 19.52 3.19
C LEU A 206 8.72 18.78 3.47
N LEU A 207 8.38 17.78 2.65
CA LEU A 207 7.20 16.95 2.90
C LEU A 207 7.30 16.18 4.22
N ASP A 208 8.48 15.65 4.55
CA ASP A 208 8.70 14.93 5.80
C ASP A 208 8.58 15.87 7.02
N ALA A 209 9.16 17.06 6.94
CA ALA A 209 9.06 18.09 7.98
C ALA A 209 7.61 18.57 8.22
N LEU A 210 6.76 18.53 7.19
CA LEU A 210 5.35 18.92 7.31
C LEU A 210 4.45 17.84 7.93
N ARG A 211 4.92 16.59 8.11
CA ARG A 211 4.11 15.50 8.66
C ARG A 211 3.62 15.80 10.08
N GLU A 212 4.49 16.30 10.95
CA GLU A 212 4.15 16.64 12.33
C GLU A 212 3.19 17.85 12.42
N PRO A 213 3.45 18.99 11.76
CA PRO A 213 2.49 20.08 11.69
C PRO A 213 1.10 19.67 11.16
N ILE A 214 1.05 18.81 10.14
CA ILE A 214 -0.21 18.24 9.62
C ILE A 214 -0.89 17.38 10.68
N ALA A 215 -0.15 16.52 11.38
CA ALA A 215 -0.70 15.66 12.41
C ALA A 215 -1.33 16.48 13.54
N GLN A 216 -0.61 17.51 14.01
CA GLN A 216 -1.07 18.40 15.08
C GLN A 216 -2.31 19.20 14.67
N ALA A 217 -2.31 19.83 13.49
CA ALA A 217 -3.47 20.57 12.98
C ALA A 217 -4.67 19.64 12.68
N ALA A 218 -4.34 18.42 12.23
CA ALA A 218 -5.18 17.25 12.04
C ALA A 218 -5.95 16.73 13.26
N GLY A 219 -5.32 16.82 14.44
CA GLY A 219 -5.65 15.94 15.55
C GLY A 219 -5.37 14.45 15.25
N LEU A 220 -4.37 14.15 14.42
CA LEU A 220 -3.98 12.80 14.01
C LEU A 220 -2.75 12.32 14.76
N GLU A 221 -2.68 11.02 15.09
CA GLU A 221 -1.52 10.45 15.78
C GLU A 221 -0.26 10.37 14.89
N ASN A 222 -0.46 10.11 13.59
CA ASN A 222 0.62 9.97 12.63
C ASN A 222 0.14 10.32 11.22
N VAL A 223 1.07 10.83 10.42
CA VAL A 223 0.88 11.19 9.01
C VAL A 223 2.02 10.53 8.24
N ARG A 224 1.72 9.76 7.19
CA ARG A 224 2.77 9.18 6.33
C ARG A 224 3.27 10.23 5.33
N LEU A 225 4.46 10.02 4.76
CA LEU A 225 5.01 10.93 3.74
C LEU A 225 4.04 11.13 2.55
N ILE A 226 3.38 10.05 2.10
CA ILE A 226 2.37 10.12 1.03
C ILE A 226 1.10 10.87 1.42
N ASP A 227 0.76 10.89 2.71
CA ASP A 227 -0.39 11.64 3.21
C ASP A 227 -0.07 13.14 3.19
N ALA A 228 1.14 13.53 3.64
CA ALA A 228 1.62 14.90 3.54
C ALA A 228 1.64 15.40 2.09
N HIS A 229 2.18 14.59 1.17
CA HIS A 229 2.12 14.88 -0.27
C HIS A 229 0.67 15.08 -0.74
N SER A 230 -0.23 14.16 -0.39
CA SER A 230 -1.62 14.16 -0.88
C SER A 230 -2.42 15.36 -0.36
N LEU A 231 -2.17 15.81 0.87
CA LEU A 231 -2.78 17.02 1.42
C LEU A 231 -2.35 18.25 0.62
N LEU A 232 -1.05 18.43 0.40
CA LEU A 232 -0.53 19.59 -0.34
C LEU A 232 -0.98 19.58 -1.80
N TRP A 233 -1.06 18.40 -2.43
CA TRP A 233 -1.57 18.27 -3.79
C TRP A 233 -3.04 18.66 -3.88
N LEU A 234 -3.88 18.19 -2.94
CA LEU A 234 -5.29 18.56 -2.88
C LEU A 234 -5.43 20.07 -2.62
N PHE A 235 -4.66 20.62 -1.69
CA PHE A 235 -4.68 22.04 -1.38
C PHE A 235 -4.31 22.89 -2.60
N SER A 236 -3.24 22.53 -3.32
CA SER A 236 -2.88 23.16 -4.59
C SER A 236 -3.99 23.12 -5.64
N THR A 237 -4.73 22.01 -5.69
CA THR A 237 -5.84 21.83 -6.63
C THR A 237 -7.02 22.72 -6.25
N LEU A 238 -7.38 22.79 -4.97
CA LEU A 238 -8.42 23.67 -4.47
C LEU A 238 -8.09 25.16 -4.68
N LEU A 239 -6.84 25.58 -4.47
CA LEU A 239 -6.37 26.94 -4.78
C LEU A 239 -6.53 27.27 -6.26
N LYS A 240 -6.21 26.33 -7.14
CA LYS A 240 -6.39 26.50 -8.59
C LYS A 240 -7.87 26.62 -8.96
N MET A 241 -8.75 25.84 -8.33
CA MET A 241 -10.19 25.90 -8.57
C MET A 241 -10.77 27.21 -8.06
N GLU A 242 -10.30 27.69 -6.90
CA GLU A 242 -10.69 29.00 -6.37
C GLU A 242 -10.35 30.12 -7.35
N ALA A 243 -9.11 30.14 -7.84
CA ALA A 243 -8.63 31.16 -8.77
C ALA A 243 -9.43 31.19 -10.09
N LYS A 244 -10.12 30.09 -10.43
CA LYS A 244 -10.99 29.98 -11.59
C LYS A 244 -12.48 30.20 -11.29
N GLY A 245 -12.85 30.41 -10.03
CA GLY A 245 -14.25 30.50 -9.59
C GLY A 245 -15.00 29.17 -9.65
N GLU A 246 -14.29 28.03 -9.63
CA GLU A 246 -14.86 26.68 -9.80
C GLU A 246 -15.26 26.01 -8.47
N LEU A 247 -15.04 26.65 -7.32
CA LEU A 247 -15.32 26.04 -6.01
C LEU A 247 -16.81 25.97 -5.65
N SER A 248 -17.61 26.92 -6.10
CA SER A 248 -19.07 26.95 -5.87
C SER A 248 -19.85 26.05 -6.83
N GLY A 249 -19.18 25.47 -7.84
CA GLY A 249 -19.73 24.50 -8.78
C GLY A 249 -19.59 23.08 -8.26
N GLY A 250 -19.83 22.88 -6.94
CA GLY A 250 -19.59 21.63 -6.22
C GLY A 250 -19.83 20.44 -7.13
N ALA A 251 -18.79 19.63 -7.34
CA ALA A 251 -19.04 18.34 -7.94
C ALA A 251 -20.13 17.70 -7.10
N LYS A 252 -21.18 17.19 -7.73
CA LYS A 252 -22.06 16.20 -7.12
C LYS A 252 -21.22 14.94 -6.83
N ALA A 253 -20.24 15.04 -5.93
CA ALA A 253 -19.44 13.94 -5.43
C ALA A 253 -20.26 13.09 -4.43
N SER A 254 -21.57 13.30 -4.35
CA SER A 254 -22.52 12.51 -3.58
C SER A 254 -23.04 11.26 -4.30
N GLU A 255 -22.27 10.66 -5.22
CA GLU A 255 -22.44 9.23 -5.58
C GLU A 255 -21.21 8.39 -5.21
N ARG A 256 -20.21 8.98 -4.54
CA ARG A 256 -19.03 8.27 -4.02
C ARG A 256 -18.66 8.72 -2.61
N TYR A 257 -19.67 8.91 -1.77
CA TYR A 257 -19.45 8.70 -0.35
C TYR A 257 -19.10 7.23 -0.20
N LEU A 258 -17.81 6.90 -0.04
CA LEU A 258 -17.43 5.56 0.34
C LEU A 258 -17.87 5.34 1.79
N GLY A 259 -19.14 4.97 1.99
CA GLY A 259 -19.61 4.49 3.27
C GLY A 259 -18.82 3.24 3.67
N ALA A 260 -18.92 2.79 4.92
CA ALA A 260 -18.26 1.55 5.38
C ALA A 260 -18.49 0.36 4.42
N ARG A 261 -19.65 0.36 3.75
CA ARG A 261 -20.01 -0.58 2.69
C ARG A 261 -19.12 -0.47 1.45
N ASP A 262 -18.91 0.71 0.91
CA ASP A 262 -18.07 0.89 -0.28
C ASP A 262 -16.59 0.69 0.05
N LYS A 263 -16.15 1.04 1.28
CA LYS A 263 -14.79 0.73 1.75
C LYS A 263 -14.57 -0.78 1.73
N SER A 264 -15.55 -1.53 2.24
CA SER A 264 -15.55 -2.99 2.18
C SER A 264 -15.58 -3.53 0.75
N ILE A 265 -16.34 -2.90 -0.16
CA ILE A 265 -16.36 -3.28 -1.59
C ILE A 265 -14.99 -3.06 -2.23
N ALA A 266 -14.34 -1.92 -1.95
CA ALA A 266 -13.01 -1.62 -2.46
C ALA A 266 -11.95 -2.59 -1.93
N ASP A 267 -12.01 -2.94 -0.64
CA ASP A 267 -11.11 -3.92 -0.02
C ASP A 267 -11.34 -5.33 -0.55
N MET A 268 -12.60 -5.75 -0.72
CA MET A 268 -12.94 -7.02 -1.36
C MET A 268 -12.45 -7.06 -2.82
N HIS A 269 -12.67 -6.00 -3.59
CA HIS A 269 -12.20 -5.90 -4.97
C HIS A 269 -10.67 -5.96 -5.06
N TYR A 270 -9.96 -5.26 -4.16
CA TYR A 270 -8.50 -5.31 -4.07
C TYR A 270 -8.01 -6.71 -3.67
N SER A 271 -8.63 -7.34 -2.67
CA SER A 271 -8.30 -8.69 -2.21
C SER A 271 -8.49 -9.74 -3.32
N VAL A 272 -9.57 -9.63 -4.10
CA VAL A 272 -9.81 -10.48 -5.27
C VAL A 272 -8.74 -10.25 -6.33
N GLY A 273 -8.43 -9.00 -6.68
CA GLY A 273 -7.37 -8.68 -7.66
C GLY A 273 -6.01 -9.24 -7.24
N LYS A 274 -5.64 -9.07 -5.96
CA LYS A 274 -4.42 -9.62 -5.36
C LYS A 274 -4.41 -11.16 -5.40
N THR A 275 -5.53 -11.80 -5.08
CA THR A 275 -5.66 -13.27 -5.07
C THR A 275 -5.56 -13.84 -6.48
N VAL A 276 -6.25 -13.26 -7.47
CA VAL A 276 -6.18 -13.67 -8.88
C VAL A 276 -4.77 -13.49 -9.43
N PHE A 277 -4.12 -12.37 -9.12
CA PHE A 277 -2.76 -12.08 -9.55
C PHE A 277 -1.74 -13.07 -8.96
N ASN A 278 -1.87 -13.41 -7.67
CA ASN A 278 -0.98 -14.35 -6.98
C ASN A 278 -1.27 -15.83 -7.27
N SER A 279 -2.48 -16.17 -7.74
CA SER A 279 -2.89 -17.55 -8.03
C SER A 279 -2.54 -17.96 -9.48
N ASN A 280 -1.33 -17.63 -9.93
CA ASN A 280 -0.81 -17.89 -11.28
C ASN A 280 -0.17 -19.28 -11.43
N GLY A 281 -0.47 -20.22 -10.52
CA GLY A 281 0.10 -21.58 -10.53
C GLY A 281 1.54 -21.68 -10.03
N GLN A 282 2.10 -20.63 -9.42
CA GLN A 282 3.43 -20.66 -8.82
C GLN A 282 3.53 -21.65 -7.66
N LEU A 283 4.60 -22.44 -7.65
CA LEU A 283 5.00 -23.27 -6.50
C LEU A 283 5.77 -22.40 -5.51
N ILE A 284 5.10 -21.96 -4.44
CA ILE A 284 5.72 -21.22 -3.34
C ILE A 284 6.19 -22.21 -2.27
N PRO A 285 7.50 -22.29 -1.96
CA PRO A 285 7.97 -23.13 -0.86
C PRO A 285 7.42 -22.61 0.48
N THR A 286 6.59 -23.42 1.14
CA THR A 286 5.98 -23.08 2.43
C THR A 286 6.88 -23.53 3.57
N LYS A 287 7.15 -22.65 4.54
CA LYS A 287 7.85 -23.03 5.77
C LYS A 287 6.99 -24.02 6.57
N VAL A 288 7.39 -25.29 6.58
CA VAL A 288 6.76 -26.30 7.44
C VAL A 288 7.13 -25.98 8.89
N LYS A 289 6.13 -25.63 9.71
CA LYS A 289 6.34 -25.40 11.15
C LYS A 289 6.87 -26.70 11.77
N ASN A 290 7.94 -26.62 12.59
CA ASN A 290 8.42 -27.77 13.36
C ASN A 290 7.34 -28.15 14.39
N LYS A 291 6.79 -29.35 14.28
CA LYS A 291 5.75 -29.88 15.17
C LYS A 291 6.30 -31.11 15.86
N GLU A 292 6.77 -30.94 17.09
CA GLU A 292 7.25 -32.03 17.93
C GLU A 292 6.09 -32.65 18.72
N LEU A 293 6.07 -33.98 18.79
CA LEU A 293 5.25 -34.72 19.74
C LEU A 293 6.05 -34.85 21.04
N ARG A 294 5.64 -34.13 22.09
CA ARG A 294 6.37 -34.09 23.37
C ARG A 294 5.87 -35.12 24.38
N MET A 295 5.48 -36.29 23.88
CA MET A 295 5.02 -37.42 24.67
C MET A 295 5.22 -38.73 23.88
N SER A 296 5.26 -39.86 24.57
CA SER A 296 5.30 -41.17 23.93
C SER A 296 3.94 -41.54 23.31
N ASP A 297 3.95 -42.50 22.38
CA ASP A 297 2.71 -43.01 21.75
C ASP A 297 1.72 -43.58 22.77
N ALA A 298 2.21 -44.22 23.84
CA ALA A 298 1.38 -44.76 24.91
C ALA A 298 0.71 -43.64 25.73
N GLU A 299 1.44 -42.56 26.01
CA GLU A 299 0.92 -41.37 26.70
C GLU A 299 -0.10 -40.63 25.83
N LEU A 300 0.16 -40.48 24.53
CA LEU A 300 -0.78 -39.89 23.60
C LEU A 300 -2.08 -40.69 23.53
N LYS A 301 -2.00 -42.03 23.40
CA LYS A 301 -3.20 -42.89 23.36
C LYS A 301 -4.03 -42.74 24.64
N LYS A 302 -3.37 -42.71 25.80
CA LYS A 302 -4.05 -42.51 27.08
C LYS A 302 -4.69 -41.12 27.17
N LEU A 303 -3.98 -40.08 26.75
CA LEU A 303 -4.51 -38.71 26.71
C LEU A 303 -5.76 -38.61 25.83
N LEU A 304 -5.76 -39.24 24.65
CA LEU A 304 -6.93 -39.24 23.76
C LEU A 304 -8.14 -39.93 24.40
N GLN A 305 -7.93 -41.02 25.12
CA GLN A 305 -8.99 -41.71 25.87
C GLN A 305 -9.51 -40.84 27.02
N ASP A 306 -8.61 -40.24 27.80
CA ASP A 306 -8.95 -39.33 28.90
C ASP A 306 -9.77 -38.14 28.37
N LEU A 307 -9.36 -37.52 27.24
CA LEU A 307 -10.06 -36.39 26.63
C LEU A 307 -11.47 -36.77 26.15
N LEU A 308 -11.64 -37.91 25.46
CA LEU A 308 -12.96 -38.37 25.03
C LEU A 308 -13.89 -38.59 26.24
N GLN A 309 -13.36 -39.20 27.29
CA GLN A 309 -14.10 -39.45 28.52
C GLN A 309 -14.49 -38.15 29.24
N ILE A 310 -13.54 -37.23 29.45
CA ILE A 310 -13.76 -35.95 30.13
C ILE A 310 -14.75 -35.08 29.34
N GLN A 311 -14.63 -35.06 28.01
CA GLN A 311 -15.53 -34.31 27.14
C GLN A 311 -16.90 -34.97 26.94
N GLY A 312 -17.08 -36.21 27.42
CA GLY A 312 -18.32 -36.97 27.26
C GLY A 312 -18.68 -37.25 25.79
N ASP A 313 -17.68 -37.62 24.99
CA ASP A 313 -17.79 -37.86 23.54
C ASP A 313 -18.41 -36.68 22.76
N ARG A 314 -18.13 -35.45 23.20
CA ARG A 314 -18.56 -34.22 22.56
C ARG A 314 -17.39 -33.36 22.12
N CYS A 315 -17.61 -32.58 21.07
CA CYS A 315 -16.65 -31.59 20.59
C CYS A 315 -16.41 -30.51 21.65
N ALA A 316 -15.15 -30.25 22.00
CA ALA A 316 -14.77 -29.28 23.03
C ALA A 316 -15.16 -27.83 22.69
N ILE A 317 -15.28 -27.48 21.40
CA ILE A 317 -15.65 -26.13 20.96
C ILE A 317 -17.17 -25.98 20.85
N THR A 318 -17.85 -26.94 20.24
CA THR A 318 -19.27 -26.80 19.91
C THR A 318 -20.22 -27.47 20.89
N GLY A 319 -19.76 -28.48 21.64
CA GLY A 319 -20.61 -29.38 22.43
C GLY A 319 -21.39 -30.41 21.61
N LEU A 320 -21.21 -30.45 20.28
CA LEU A 320 -21.88 -31.43 19.42
C LEU A 320 -21.39 -32.85 19.70
N PRO A 321 -22.27 -33.87 19.60
CA PRO A 321 -21.88 -35.27 19.77
C PRO A 321 -20.90 -35.69 18.66
N LEU A 322 -19.79 -36.31 19.05
CA LEU A 322 -18.84 -36.90 18.12
C LEU A 322 -19.43 -38.20 17.53
N GLN A 323 -19.08 -38.49 16.29
CA GLN A 323 -19.43 -39.77 15.64
C GLN A 323 -18.16 -40.55 15.34
N PHE A 324 -18.13 -41.86 15.58
CA PHE A 324 -16.89 -42.62 15.49
C PHE A 324 -16.73 -43.35 14.15
N ARG A 325 -15.47 -43.61 13.77
CA ARG A 325 -15.16 -44.34 12.53
C ARG A 325 -15.85 -45.71 12.55
N GLY A 326 -16.58 -46.03 11.48
CA GLY A 326 -17.38 -47.26 11.38
C GLY A 326 -18.79 -47.16 11.99
N ALA A 327 -19.13 -46.08 12.69
CA ALA A 327 -20.44 -45.84 13.28
C ALA A 327 -20.90 -44.36 13.13
N HIS A 328 -20.54 -43.72 12.03
CA HIS A 328 -20.90 -42.33 11.71
C HIS A 328 -21.84 -42.28 10.51
N SER A 329 -22.72 -41.29 10.50
CA SER A 329 -23.53 -40.89 9.35
C SER A 329 -22.96 -39.68 8.61
N ASP A 330 -22.03 -38.93 9.23
CA ASP A 330 -21.39 -37.76 8.64
C ASP A 330 -19.89 -37.73 8.99
N GLU A 331 -19.03 -37.72 7.96
CA GLU A 331 -17.58 -37.65 8.12
C GLU A 331 -17.11 -36.37 8.80
N ASN A 332 -17.87 -35.28 8.70
CA ASN A 332 -17.55 -34.01 9.34
C ASN A 332 -17.64 -34.09 10.86
N MET A 333 -18.42 -35.04 11.38
CA MET A 333 -18.65 -35.25 12.81
C MET A 333 -17.63 -36.19 13.45
N LEU A 334 -16.68 -36.71 12.68
CA LEU A 334 -15.57 -37.53 13.19
C LEU A 334 -14.69 -36.73 14.16
N PRO A 335 -14.17 -37.35 15.24
CA PRO A 335 -13.19 -36.73 16.12
C PRO A 335 -11.94 -36.31 15.35
N SER A 336 -11.44 -35.13 15.67
CA SER A 336 -10.17 -34.60 15.20
C SER A 336 -9.43 -33.98 16.37
N LEU A 337 -8.11 -34.20 16.41
CA LEU A 337 -7.25 -33.64 17.44
C LEU A 337 -6.86 -32.21 17.05
N ASP A 338 -7.29 -31.24 17.83
CA ASP A 338 -6.98 -29.82 17.65
C ASP A 338 -5.99 -29.35 18.73
N ARG A 339 -5.14 -28.39 18.36
CA ARG A 339 -4.27 -27.69 19.30
C ARG A 339 -4.96 -26.40 19.70
N ILE A 340 -5.15 -26.17 21.00
CA ILE A 340 -5.80 -24.95 21.51
C ILE A 340 -5.01 -23.73 21.00
N ASP A 341 -3.71 -23.69 21.28
CA ASP A 341 -2.74 -22.83 20.62
C ASP A 341 -2.14 -23.52 19.38
N SER A 342 -2.54 -23.03 18.21
CA SER A 342 -2.06 -23.51 16.90
C SER A 342 -0.58 -23.19 16.62
N ASN A 343 0.07 -22.32 17.40
CA ASN A 343 1.50 -22.06 17.34
C ASN A 343 2.33 -22.96 18.29
N GLY A 344 1.70 -23.58 19.29
CA GLY A 344 2.33 -24.53 20.20
C GLY A 344 2.51 -25.96 19.63
N HIS A 345 3.05 -26.85 20.47
CA HIS A 345 3.33 -28.26 20.15
C HIS A 345 2.19 -29.20 20.56
N TYR A 346 2.32 -30.49 20.22
CA TYR A 346 1.41 -31.54 20.73
C TYR A 346 1.86 -31.93 22.14
N GLU A 347 1.26 -31.27 23.13
CA GLU A 347 1.53 -31.46 24.56
C GLU A 347 0.23 -31.48 25.36
N ARG A 348 0.28 -32.07 26.56
CA ARG A 348 -0.92 -32.51 27.31
C ARG A 348 -1.96 -31.41 27.51
N ASP A 349 -1.51 -30.19 27.81
CA ASP A 349 -2.39 -29.08 28.16
C ASP A 349 -2.82 -28.24 26.95
N ASN A 350 -2.31 -28.56 25.74
CA ASN A 350 -2.59 -27.83 24.52
C ASN A 350 -3.49 -28.61 23.55
N LEU A 351 -4.11 -29.71 23.98
CA LEU A 351 -4.87 -30.61 23.10
C LEU A 351 -6.33 -30.72 23.51
N GLN A 352 -7.21 -30.68 22.51
CA GLN A 352 -8.65 -30.88 22.66
C GLN A 352 -9.20 -31.72 21.50
N ILE A 353 -10.31 -32.42 21.73
CA ILE A 353 -10.98 -33.20 20.68
C ILE A 353 -12.18 -32.42 20.16
N VAL A 354 -12.21 -32.19 18.86
CA VAL A 354 -13.28 -31.44 18.18
C VAL A 354 -13.85 -32.23 17.01
N CYS A 355 -15.01 -31.83 16.49
CA CYS A 355 -15.49 -32.35 15.21
C CYS A 355 -14.52 -31.97 14.09
N ARG A 356 -14.35 -32.85 13.09
CA ARG A 356 -13.45 -32.65 11.95
C ARG A 356 -13.70 -31.33 11.22
N PHE A 357 -14.96 -30.96 10.99
CA PHE A 357 -15.28 -29.68 10.33
C PHE A 357 -14.88 -28.46 11.18
N ILE A 358 -14.94 -28.59 12.51
CA ILE A 358 -14.57 -27.51 13.43
C ILE A 358 -13.06 -27.30 13.44
N ASN A 359 -12.27 -28.36 13.44
CA ASN A 359 -10.82 -28.24 13.26
C ASN A 359 -10.50 -27.58 11.91
N PHE A 360 -11.23 -27.96 10.86
CA PHE A 360 -11.10 -27.37 9.53
C PHE A 360 -11.51 -25.89 9.48
N TRP A 361 -12.49 -25.43 10.26
CA TRP A 361 -12.88 -24.03 10.34
C TRP A 361 -11.94 -23.18 11.21
N LYS A 362 -11.47 -23.74 12.33
CA LYS A 362 -10.55 -23.05 13.24
C LYS A 362 -9.17 -22.85 12.61
N GLN A 363 -8.63 -23.85 11.89
CA GLN A 363 -7.29 -23.79 11.28
C GLN A 363 -6.22 -23.27 12.27
N ALA A 364 -5.64 -22.11 11.99
CA ALA A 364 -4.62 -21.45 12.79
C ALA A 364 -5.17 -20.25 13.58
N SER A 365 -6.48 -20.02 13.55
CA SER A 365 -7.13 -18.96 14.32
C SER A 365 -7.01 -19.22 15.82
N ASP A 366 -6.97 -18.15 16.60
CA ASP A 366 -7.03 -18.20 18.05
C ASP A 366 -8.32 -18.90 18.53
N ASP A 367 -8.20 -19.79 19.52
CA ASP A 367 -9.33 -20.60 20.02
C ASP A 367 -10.41 -19.73 20.69
N GLY A 368 -10.01 -18.72 21.45
CA GLY A 368 -10.93 -17.81 22.14
C GLY A 368 -11.73 -16.95 21.16
N GLU A 369 -11.04 -16.35 20.19
CA GLU A 369 -11.70 -15.56 19.14
C GLU A 369 -12.60 -16.43 18.25
N PHE A 370 -12.18 -17.65 17.92
CA PHE A 370 -13.01 -18.58 17.16
C PHE A 370 -14.31 -18.93 17.90
N ARG A 371 -14.23 -19.21 19.21
CA ARG A 371 -15.41 -19.45 20.05
C ARG A 371 -16.34 -18.23 20.08
N ARG A 372 -15.78 -17.02 20.20
CA ARG A 372 -16.56 -15.77 20.16
C ARG A 372 -17.31 -15.63 18.83
N LEU A 373 -16.63 -15.81 17.69
CA LEU A 373 -17.26 -15.74 16.37
C LEU A 373 -18.32 -16.84 16.17
N LEU A 374 -18.09 -18.04 16.69
CA LEU A 374 -19.07 -19.13 16.63
C LEU A 374 -20.34 -18.82 17.44
N ASN A 375 -20.23 -18.09 18.56
CA ASN A 375 -21.39 -17.63 19.31
C ASN A 375 -22.20 -16.60 18.54
N VAL A 376 -21.55 -15.73 17.76
CA VAL A 376 -22.24 -14.84 16.81
C VAL A 376 -23.04 -15.65 15.79
N VAL A 377 -22.46 -16.71 15.22
CA VAL A 377 -23.16 -17.61 14.27
C VAL A 377 -24.36 -18.30 14.93
N ARG A 378 -24.29 -18.59 16.23
CA ARG A 378 -25.35 -19.23 17.02
C ARG A 378 -26.44 -18.26 17.48
N GLY A 379 -26.29 -16.96 17.24
CA GLY A 379 -27.21 -15.94 17.74
C GLY A 379 -27.14 -15.76 19.26
N ILE A 380 -26.01 -16.11 19.88
CA ILE A 380 -25.75 -15.87 21.31
C ILE A 380 -24.98 -14.54 21.38
N GLU A 381 -25.69 -13.45 21.67
CA GLU A 381 -25.13 -12.10 21.74
C GLU A 381 -23.92 -12.05 22.69
N GLY A 382 -22.80 -11.48 22.22
CA GLY A 382 -21.67 -11.15 23.08
C GLY A 382 -22.04 -10.03 24.05
N PRO A 383 -21.36 -9.89 25.20
CA PRO A 383 -21.64 -8.79 26.12
C PRO A 383 -21.46 -7.46 25.38
N GLU A 384 -22.47 -6.59 25.46
CA GLU A 384 -22.39 -5.19 25.03
C GLU A 384 -21.11 -4.55 25.61
N GLN A 385 -20.27 -3.98 24.75
CA GLN A 385 -19.24 -3.01 25.14
C GLN A 385 -19.71 -1.62 24.74
#